data_AF-A0A327JYF0-F1
#
_entry.id   AF-A0A327JYF0-F1
#
_cell.length_a   1.000
_cell.length_b   1.000
_cell.length_c   1.000
_cell.angle_alpha   90.00
_cell.angle_beta   90.00
_cell.angle_gamma   90.00
#
_symmetry.space_group_name_H-M   'P 1'
#
loop_
_entity.id
_entity.type
_entity.pdbx_description
1 polymer ?
#
loop_
_entity_poly.entity_id
_entity_poly.type
_entity_poly.pdbx_seq_one_letter_code
_entity_poly.pdbx_strand_id
1 'polypeptide(L)'
;RLGKTIIFAKNQDHAEFIEKRFNIAYPELAGHFARVITYKVDYAQSLIDAFSINENEPHIAISVDMLDTGIDVPEVVNLVFF
;
A
#
# COMPACT_ATOMS: atom_id res chain seq x y z
N ARG A 1 -8.86 -10.48 11.05
CA ARG A 1 -8.67 -9.12 10.47
C ARG A 1 -7.21 -9.02 10.04
N LEU A 2 -6.91 -8.55 8.83
CA LEU A 2 -5.53 -8.40 8.36
C LEU A 2 -4.94 -7.13 8.99
N GLY A 3 -3.73 -7.21 9.55
CA GLY A 3 -3.01 -6.02 10.00
C GLY A 3 -2.47 -5.21 8.83
N LYS A 4 -2.21 -3.91 9.04
CA LYS A 4 -1.69 -3.04 7.98
C LYS A 4 -0.35 -3.58 7.49
N THR A 5 -0.21 -3.61 6.17
CA THR A 5 0.95 -4.22 5.50
C THR A 5 1.53 -3.24 4.50
N ILE A 6 2.86 -3.08 4.52
CA ILE A 6 3.58 -2.36 3.47
C ILE A 6 4.37 -3.38 2.65
N ILE A 7 4.19 -3.33 1.33
CA ILE A 7 4.96 -4.11 0.36
C ILE A 7 5.93 -3.18 -0.34
N PHE A 8 7.23 -3.46 -0.20
CA PHE A 8 8.30 -2.77 -0.89
C PHE A 8 8.59 -3.44 -2.23
N ALA A 9 8.22 -2.77 -3.30
CA ALA A 9 8.46 -3.18 -4.67
C ALA A 9 9.75 -2.55 -5.20
N LYS A 10 10.53 -3.32 -5.96
CA LYS A 10 11.74 -2.84 -6.66
C LYS A 10 11.60 -1.52 -7.43
N ASN A 11 10.46 -1.30 -8.11
CA ASN A 11 10.19 -0.08 -8.90
C ASN A 11 8.69 0.10 -9.13
N GLN A 12 8.30 1.20 -9.79
CA GLN A 12 6.90 1.56 -10.05
C GLN A 12 6.16 0.47 -10.83
N ASP A 13 6.74 -0.03 -11.93
CA ASP A 13 6.14 -1.09 -12.74
C ASP A 13 5.89 -2.36 -11.91
N HIS A 14 6.80 -2.67 -10.98
CA HIS A 14 6.64 -3.80 -10.09
C HIS A 14 5.51 -3.58 -9.06
N ALA A 15 5.38 -2.36 -8.53
CA ALA A 15 4.28 -2.01 -7.62
C ALA A 15 2.92 -2.17 -8.30
N GLU A 16 2.77 -1.62 -9.51
CA GLU A 16 1.55 -1.74 -10.33
C GLU A 16 1.26 -3.19 -10.71
N PHE A 17 2.31 -3.95 -11.02
CA PHE A 17 2.17 -5.37 -11.28
C PHE A 17 1.64 -6.13 -10.06
N ILE A 18 2.18 -5.89 -8.86
CA ILE A 18 1.69 -6.51 -7.62
C ILE A 18 0.22 -6.18 -7.41
N GLU A 19 -0.18 -4.91 -7.52
CA GLU A 19 -1.58 -4.48 -7.36
C GLU A 19 -2.50 -5.19 -8.37
N LYS A 20 -2.09 -5.25 -9.64
CA LYS A 20 -2.82 -5.96 -10.69
C LYS A 20 -2.98 -7.44 -10.37
N ARG A 21 -1.91 -8.11 -9.90
CA ARG A 21 -1.97 -9.53 -9.53
C ARG A 21 -2.88 -9.75 -8.32
N PHE A 22 -2.83 -8.85 -7.33
CA PHE A 22 -3.72 -8.88 -6.17
C PHE A 22 -5.19 -8.75 -6.60
N ASN A 23 -5.51 -7.75 -7.42
CA ASN A 23 -6.87 -7.51 -7.91
C ASN A 23 -7.43 -8.67 -8.74
N ILE A 24 -6.58 -9.39 -9.49
CA ILE A 24 -6.99 -10.60 -10.22
C ILE A 24 -7.25 -11.77 -9.26
N ALA A 25 -6.44 -11.91 -8.21
CA ALA A 25 -6.55 -13.00 -7.24
C ALA A 25 -7.73 -12.81 -6.27
N TYR A 26 -8.06 -11.56 -5.95
CA TYR A 26 -9.13 -11.16 -5.02
C TYR A 26 -10.04 -10.08 -5.65
N PRO A 27 -10.87 -10.43 -6.64
CA PRO A 27 -11.70 -9.46 -7.36
C PRO A 27 -12.66 -8.67 -6.46
N GLU A 28 -13.14 -9.28 -5.37
CA GLU A 28 -14.03 -8.67 -4.38
C GLU A 28 -13.36 -7.56 -3.56
N LEU A 29 -12.02 -7.57 -3.48
CA LEU A 29 -11.20 -6.60 -2.75
C LEU A 29 -10.53 -5.57 -3.68
N ALA A 30 -10.78 -5.69 -4.99
CA ALA A 30 -10.02 -5.00 -6.00
C ALA A 30 -10.22 -3.47 -5.96
N GLY A 31 -9.11 -2.74 -6.10
CA GLY A 31 -9.11 -1.27 -6.24
C GLY A 31 -9.29 -0.48 -4.94
N HIS A 32 -9.44 -1.15 -3.80
CA HIS A 32 -9.61 -0.49 -2.50
C HIS A 32 -8.76 -1.12 -1.39
N PHE A 33 -8.61 -2.44 -1.37
CA PHE A 33 -7.90 -3.13 -0.30
C PHE A 33 -6.36 -3.03 -0.39
N ALA A 34 -5.80 -3.23 -1.59
CA ALA A 34 -4.39 -3.07 -1.89
C ALA A 34 -4.22 -1.94 -2.89
N ARG A 35 -3.36 -0.97 -2.57
CA ARG A 35 -3.14 0.20 -3.41
C ARG A 35 -1.67 0.53 -3.57
N VAL A 36 -1.29 0.91 -4.79
CA VAL A 36 0.01 1.55 -5.02
C VAL A 36 -0.01 2.95 -4.43
N ILE A 37 0.90 3.22 -3.50
CA ILE A 37 1.06 4.53 -2.87
C ILE A 37 2.53 4.93 -3.03
N THR A 38 2.78 5.91 -3.88
CA THR A 38 4.12 6.47 -4.11
C THR A 38 4.08 7.98 -3.96
N TYR A 39 5.23 8.60 -3.68
CA TYR A 39 5.32 10.06 -3.49
C TYR A 39 5.04 10.86 -4.77
N LYS A 40 5.02 10.22 -5.93
CA LYS A 40 4.86 10.87 -7.24
C LYS A 40 3.42 11.21 -7.60
N VAL A 41 2.45 10.83 -6.75
CA VAL A 41 1.02 10.99 -7.06
C VAL A 41 0.44 12.14 -6.25
N ASP A 42 -0.28 13.06 -6.91
CA ASP A 42 -0.91 14.24 -6.28
C ASP A 42 -1.86 13.91 -5.10
N TYR A 43 -2.32 12.65 -5.00
CA TYR A 43 -3.23 12.16 -3.96
C TYR A 43 -2.57 11.27 -2.90
N ALA A 44 -1.23 11.14 -2.93
CA ALA A 44 -0.50 10.25 -2.02
C ALA A 44 -0.82 10.54 -0.54
N GLN A 45 -0.89 11.82 -0.15
CA GLN A 45 -1.13 12.21 1.24
C GLN A 45 -2.48 11.69 1.75
N SER A 46 -3.56 11.85 0.98
CA SER A 46 -4.89 11.36 1.39
C SER A 46 -4.95 9.84 1.54
N LEU A 47 -4.22 9.10 0.69
CA LEU A 47 -4.13 7.64 0.78
C LEU A 47 -3.29 7.19 1.97
N ILE A 48 -2.24 7.94 2.29
CA ILE A 48 -1.41 7.73 3.48
C ILE A 48 -2.24 7.97 4.74
N ASP A 49 -2.95 9.09 4.82
CA ASP A 49 -3.80 9.43 5.97
C ASP A 49 -4.88 8.37 6.19
N ALA A 50 -5.51 7.90 5.09
CA ALA A 50 -6.47 6.80 5.15
C ALA A 50 -5.82 5.47 5.57
N PHE A 51 -4.63 5.17 5.04
CA PHE A 51 -3.87 3.97 5.41
C PHE A 51 -3.47 3.98 6.89
N SER A 52 -3.14 5.14 7.46
CA SER A 52 -2.77 5.30 8.87
C SER A 52 -3.91 5.01 9.85
N ILE A 53 -5.16 5.06 9.39
CA ILE A 53 -6.32 4.71 10.21
C ILE A 53 -6.55 3.19 10.10
N ASN A 54 -6.46 2.48 11.23
CA ASN A 54 -6.56 1.01 11.30
C ASN A 54 -7.81 0.46 10.59
N GLU A 55 -8.96 1.13 10.74
CA GLU A 55 -10.26 0.69 10.22
C GLU A 55 -10.50 1.06 8.77
N ASN A 56 -9.69 1.96 8.21
CA ASN A 56 -9.87 2.45 6.86
C ASN A 56 -9.08 1.63 5.85
N GLU A 57 -9.52 1.73 4.61
CA GLU A 57 -8.77 1.24 3.46
C GLU A 57 -7.80 2.31 2.94
N PRO A 58 -6.69 1.91 2.30
CA PRO A 58 -6.28 0.53 2.03
C PRO A 58 -5.73 -0.21 3.25
N HIS A 59 -5.73 -1.55 3.20
CA HIS A 59 -5.07 -2.40 4.20
C HIS A 59 -3.64 -2.80 3.80
N ILE A 60 -3.36 -2.77 2.50
CA ILE A 60 -2.04 -3.04 1.92
C ILE A 60 -1.60 -1.81 1.12
N ALA A 61 -0.48 -1.21 1.53
CA ALA A 61 0.21 -0.18 0.76
C ALA A 61 1.35 -0.83 -0.03
N ILE A 62 1.38 -0.65 -1.35
CA ILE A 62 2.47 -1.11 -2.21
C ILE A 62 3.27 0.12 -2.61
N SER A 63 4.55 0.14 -2.25
CA SER A 63 5.42 1.30 -2.43
C SER A 63 6.80 0.89 -2.93
N VAL A 64 7.52 1.84 -3.53
CA VAL A 64 8.94 1.72 -3.86
C VAL A 64 9.81 2.33 -2.75
N ASP A 65 9.51 3.56 -2.32
CA ASP A 65 10.43 4.39 -1.52
C ASP A 65 9.82 4.98 -0.23
N MET A 66 8.76 4.38 0.32
CA MET A 66 8.05 4.95 1.49
C MET A 66 8.91 5.05 2.76
N LEU A 67 9.98 4.26 2.91
CA LEU A 67 10.85 4.32 4.09
C LEU A 67 11.55 5.68 4.24
N ASP A 68 11.84 6.35 3.14
CA ASP A 68 12.56 7.63 3.15
C ASP A 68 11.64 8.82 3.44
N THR A 69 10.33 8.62 3.35
CA THR A 69 9.32 9.69 3.48
C THR A 69 8.94 10.01 4.93
N GLY A 70 9.39 9.21 5.90
CA GLY A 70 9.14 9.47 7.33
C GLY A 70 7.69 9.28 7.77
N ILE A 71 6.88 8.54 6.99
CA ILE A 71 5.49 8.23 7.36
C ILE A 71 5.52 7.28 8.56
N ASP A 72 4.90 7.72 9.66
CA ASP A 72 4.73 6.93 10.87
C ASP A 72 3.32 6.31 10.89
N VAL A 73 3.25 4.99 10.71
CA VAL A 73 2.00 4.22 10.82
C VAL A 73 2.18 3.12 11.87
N PRO A 74 1.85 3.39 13.15
CA PRO A 74 2.03 2.44 14.25
C PRO A 74 1.25 1.13 14.06
N GLU A 75 0.18 1.18 13.27
CA GLU A 75 -0.72 0.05 12.99
C GLU A 75 -0.11 -0.95 11.99
N VAL A 76 1.03 -0.63 11.37
CA VAL A 76 1.75 -1.55 10.48
C VAL A 76 2.39 -2.66 11.28
N VAL A 77 1.97 -3.89 10.96
CA VAL A 77 2.47 -5.10 11.62
C VAL A 77 3.19 -6.03 10.65
N ASN A 78 3.17 -5.73 9.35
CA ASN A 78 3.84 -6.51 8.32
C ASN A 78 4.62 -5.61 7.36
N LEU A 79 5.87 -5.99 7.10
CA LEU A 79 6.72 -5.44 6.04
C LEU A 79 7.13 -6.57 5.11
N VAL A 80 6.86 -6.44 3.82
CA VAL A 80 7.19 -7.45 2.79
C VAL A 80 8.13 -6.81 1.78
N PHE A 81 9.22 -7.50 1.42
CA PHE A 81 10.26 -6.99 0.54
C PHE A 81 10.43 -7.90 -0.68
N PHE A 82 10.57 -7.31 -1.86
CA PHE A 82 10.83 -8.01 -3.13
C PHE A 82 12.06 -7.47 -3.85
#